data_AF-A0A343TJK9-F1
#
_entry.id   AF-A0A343TJK9-F1
#
_cell.length_a   1.000
_cell.length_b   1.000
_cell.length_c   1.000
_cell.angle_alpha   90.00
_cell.angle_beta   90.00
_cell.angle_gamma   90.00
#
_symmetry.space_group_name_H-M   'P 1'
#
loop_
_entity.id
_entity.type
_entity.pdbx_description
1 polymer ?
#
loop_
_entity_poly.entity_id
_entity_poly.type
_entity_poly.pdbx_seq_one_letter_code
_entity_poly.pdbx_strand_id
1 'polypeptide(L)' 'MATPVDWLRELLKDGIGQHSPGDQITAGLILGAVIIATSAVGLVGTLLLMPIPILMAGFGILRLSSTVDQLYPL' A
#
# COMPACT_ATOMS: atom_id res chain seq x y z
N MET A 1 29.14 10.51 -8.22
CA MET A 1 28.07 10.23 -7.23
C MET A 1 27.15 9.21 -7.88
N ALA A 2 27.05 8.00 -7.32
CA ALA A 2 26.11 7.00 -7.83
C ALA A 2 24.68 7.46 -7.50
N THR A 3 23.77 7.37 -8.47
CA THR A 3 22.36 7.72 -8.25
C THR A 3 21.61 6.54 -7.62
N PRO A 4 20.49 6.77 -6.92
CA PRO A 4 19.67 5.69 -6.36
C PRO A 4 19.21 4.66 -7.42
N VAL A 5 19.10 5.10 -8.67
CA VAL A 5 18.75 4.25 -9.82
C VAL A 5 19.92 3.34 -10.21
N ASP A 6 21.17 3.82 -10.10
CA ASP A 6 22.36 3.00 -10.38
C ASP A 6 22.49 1.88 -9.36
N TRP A 7 22.25 2.18 -8.08
CA TRP A 7 22.24 1.18 -7.00
C TRP A 7 21.17 0.11 -7.21
N LEU A 8 19.95 0.50 -7.58
CA LEU A 8 18.87 -0.46 -7.84
C LEU A 8 19.17 -1.36 -9.05
N ARG A 9 19.82 -0.80 -10.07
CA ARG A 9 20.23 -1.53 -11.27
C ARG A 9 21.30 -2.57 -10.96
N GLU A 10 22.24 -2.28 -10.09
CA GLU A 10 23.26 -3.25 -9.64
C GLU A 10 22.63 -4.39 -8.83
N LEU A 11 21.75 -4.09 -7.87
CA LEU A 11 21.01 -5.08 -7.09
C LEU A 11 20.18 -6.04 -7.95
N LEU A 12 19.56 -5.53 -9.01
CA LEU A 12 18.81 -6.36 -9.96
C LEU A 12 19.74 -7.25 -10.80
N LYS A 13 20.93 -6.76 -11.19
CA LYS A 13 21.92 -7.58 -11.91
C LYS A 13 22.45 -8.72 -11.03
N ASP A 14 22.68 -8.44 -9.76
CA ASP A 14 23.14 -9.45 -8.79
C ASP A 14 22.05 -10.48 -8.50
N GLY A 15 20.78 -10.06 -8.46
CA GLY A 15 19.63 -10.95 -8.28
C GLY A 15 19.25 -11.79 -9.51
N ILE A 16 19.61 -11.40 -10.73
CA ILE A 16 19.24 -12.09 -11.99
C ILE A 16 20.28 -13.14 -12.43
N GLY A 17 21.27 -13.43 -11.59
CA GLY A 17 22.14 -14.60 -11.77
C GLY A 17 23.46 -14.36 -12.49
N GLN A 18 23.93 -13.11 -12.54
CA GLN A 18 25.27 -12.80 -13.06
C GLN A 18 26.39 -12.96 -12.01
N HIS A 19 26.04 -13.22 -10.75
CA HIS A 19 26.97 -13.38 -9.62
C HIS A 19 26.76 -14.71 -8.86
N SER A 20 27.59 -14.97 -7.84
CA SER A 20 27.61 -16.24 -7.11
C SER A 20 26.24 -16.56 -6.49
N PRO A 21 25.92 -17.85 -6.23
CA PRO A 21 24.64 -18.23 -5.63
C PRO A 21 24.33 -17.52 -4.30
N GLY A 22 25.36 -17.16 -3.52
CA GLY A 22 25.20 -16.40 -2.28
C GLY A 22 24.69 -14.98 -2.52
N ASP A 23 25.23 -14.30 -3.53
CA ASP A 23 24.86 -12.92 -3.87
C ASP A 23 23.41 -12.84 -4.37
N GLN A 24 22.95 -13.86 -5.10
CA GLN A 24 21.56 -13.97 -5.57
C GLN A 24 20.57 -14.11 -4.41
N ILE A 25 20.91 -14.92 -3.39
CA ILE A 25 20.06 -15.11 -2.21
C ILE A 25 19.96 -13.81 -1.43
N THR A 26 21.09 -13.13 -1.20
CA THR A 26 21.11 -11.85 -0.47
C THR A 26 20.36 -10.76 -1.24
N ALA A 27 20.58 -10.63 -2.54
CA ALA A 27 19.87 -9.67 -3.39
C ALA A 27 18.35 -9.94 -3.41
N GLY A 28 17.94 -11.22 -3.52
CA GLY A 28 16.53 -11.61 -3.46
C GLY A 28 15.88 -11.30 -2.11
N LEU A 29 16.60 -11.51 -1.02
CA LEU A 29 16.11 -11.22 0.34
C LEU A 29 15.94 -9.71 0.57
N ILE A 30 16.90 -8.90 0.11
CA ILE A 30 16.81 -7.43 0.17
C ILE A 30 15.64 -6.94 -0.67
N LEU A 31 15.50 -7.43 -1.91
CA LEU A 31 14.40 -7.04 -2.80
C LEU A 31 13.04 -7.41 -2.21
N GLY A 32 12.92 -8.63 -1.66
CA GLY A 32 11.71 -9.07 -0.97
C GLY A 32 11.36 -8.19 0.23
N ALA A 33 12.34 -7.83 1.06
CA ALA A 33 12.13 -6.94 2.19
C ALA A 33 11.64 -5.55 1.76
N VAL A 34 12.20 -4.98 0.68
CA VAL A 34 11.78 -3.69 0.13
C VAL A 34 10.33 -3.75 -0.38
N ILE A 35 9.96 -4.82 -1.09
CA ILE A 35 8.59 -5.01 -1.59
C ILE A 35 7.60 -5.08 -0.42
N ILE A 36 7.90 -5.89 0.60
CA ILE A 36 7.04 -6.04 1.79
C ILE A 36 6.90 -4.70 2.50
N ALA A 37 8.02 -4.00 2.74
CA ALA A 37 8.01 -2.69 3.39
C ALA A 37 7.17 -1.66 2.61
N THR A 38 7.37 -1.58 1.29
CA THR A 38 6.63 -0.63 0.43
C THR A 38 5.13 -0.96 0.39
N SER A 39 4.79 -2.25 0.37
CA SER A 39 3.41 -2.72 0.38
C SER A 39 2.72 -2.43 1.72
N ALA A 40 3.45 -2.57 2.83
CA ALA A 40 2.95 -2.27 4.16
C ALA A 40 2.59 -0.78 4.32
N VAL A 41 3.35 0.14 3.71
CA VAL A 41 3.02 1.58 3.73
C VAL A 41 1.67 1.85 3.07
N GLY A 42 1.38 1.21 1.93
CA GLY A 42 0.09 1.33 1.24
C GLY A 42 -1.07 0.78 2.07
N LEU A 43 -0.88 -0.38 2.70
CA LEU A 43 -1.87 -0.98 3.60
C LEU A 43 -2.16 -0.08 4.80
N VAL A 44 -1.11 0.40 5.49
CA VAL A 44 -1.24 1.28 6.65
C VAL A 44 -1.93 2.58 6.27
N GLY A 45 -1.55 3.20 5.15
CA GLY A 45 -2.22 4.39 4.64
C GLY A 45 -3.71 4.17 4.39
N THR A 46 -4.07 3.03 3.80
CA THR A 46 -5.48 2.65 3.56
C THR A 46 -6.25 2.48 4.87
N LEU A 47 -5.67 1.78 5.85
CA LEU A 47 -6.29 1.57 7.17
C LEU A 47 -6.48 2.87 7.96
N LEU A 48 -5.52 3.80 7.87
CA LEU A 48 -5.62 5.11 8.51
C LEU A 48 -6.70 6.00 7.89
N LEU A 49 -6.90 5.90 6.57
CA LEU A 49 -7.92 6.67 5.86
C LEU A 49 -9.31 6.05 5.91
N MET A 50 -9.42 4.74 6.18
CA MET A 50 -10.67 3.98 6.26
C MET A 50 -11.78 4.59 7.15
N PRO A 51 -11.49 5.23 8.29
CA PRO A 51 -12.53 5.83 9.13
C PRO A 51 -13.31 6.96 8.42
N ILE A 52 -12.67 7.70 7.51
CA ILE A 52 -13.29 8.85 6.82
C ILE A 52 -14.49 8.42 5.96
N PRO A 53 -14.36 7.49 5.00
CA PRO A 53 -15.49 7.04 4.19
C PRO A 53 -16.57 6.36 5.03
N ILE A 54 -16.22 5.66 6.13
CA ILE A 54 -17.19 5.07 7.05
C ILE A 54 -18.05 6.16 7.70
N LEU A 55 -17.42 7.22 8.22
CA LEU A 55 -18.14 8.34 8.82
C LEU A 55 -19.02 9.05 7.78
N MET A 56 -18.50 9.31 6.58
CA MET A 56 -19.28 9.94 5.50
C MET A 56 -20.50 9.09 5.10
N ALA A 57 -20.33 7.78 4.98
CA ALA A 57 -21.44 6.87 4.68
C ALA A 57 -22.48 6.88 5.82
N GLY A 58 -22.03 6.86 7.08
CA GLY A 58 -22.90 6.97 8.26
C GLY A 58 -23.73 8.26 8.26
N PHE A 59 -23.10 9.41 8.02
CA PHE A 59 -23.81 10.69 7.88
C PHE A 59 -24.79 10.68 6.70
N GLY A 60 -24.43 10.06 5.58
CA GLY A 60 -25.31 9.88 4.44
C GLY A 60 -26.57 9.09 4.80
N ILE A 61 -26.41 7.98 5.50
CA ILE A 61 -27.54 7.14 5.96
C ILE A 61 -28.46 7.92 6.90
N LEU A 62 -27.89 8.61 7.91
CA LEU A 62 -28.68 9.42 8.85
C LEU A 62 -29.46 10.55 8.15
N ARG A 63 -28.85 11.17 7.15
CA ARG A 63 -29.52 12.20 6.34
C ARG A 63 -30.65 11.61 5.50
N LEU A 64 -30.43 10.43 4.92
CA LEU A 64 -31.44 9.74 4.12
C LEU A 64 -32.60 9.29 4.99
N SER A 65 -32.37 8.74 6.18
CA SER A 65 -33.45 8.35 7.09
C SER A 65 -34.32 9.53 7.49
N SER A 66 -33.72 10.68 7.84
CA SER A 66 -34.49 11.89 8.15
C SER A 66 -35.30 12.40 6.95
N THR A 67 -34.81 12.19 5.72
CA THR A 67 -35.51 12.60 4.50
C THR A 67 -36.66 11.64 4.19
N VAL A 68 -36.48 10.34 4.43
CA VAL A 68 -37.52 9.33 4.26
C VAL A 68 -38.67 9.57 5.24
N ASP A 69 -38.39 9.85 6.52
CA ASP A 69 -39.42 10.16 7.52
C ASP A 69 -40.23 11.41 7.16
N GLN A 70 -39.60 12.40 6.51
CA GLN A 70 -40.29 13.61 6.04
C GLN A 70 -41.17 13.35 4.80
N LEU A 71 -40.77 12.43 3.93
CA LEU A 71 -41.49 12.10 2.69
C LEU A 71 -42.61 11.07 2.90
N TYR A 72 -42.45 10.16 3.87
CA TYR A 72 -43.38 9.09 4.17
C TYR A 72 -43.62 8.99 5.69
N PRO A 73 -44.31 9.98 6.29
CA PRO A 73 -44.67 9.90 7.70
C PRO A 73 -45.66 8.74 7.89
N LEU A 74 -45.24 7.73 8.67
CA LEU A 74 -46.08 6.61 9.09
C LEU A 74 -47.07 7.01 10.18
#